data_AF-A0AAX1PL82-F1
#
_entry.id   AF-A0AAX1PL82-F1
#
_cell.length_a   1.000
_cell.length_b   1.000
_cell.length_c   1.000
_cell.angle_alpha   90.00
_cell.angle_beta   90.00
_cell.angle_gamma   90.00
#
_symmetry.space_group_name_H-M   'P 1'
#
loop_
_entity.id
_entity.type
_entity.pdbx_description
1 polymer ?
#
loop_
_entity_poly.entity_id
_entity_poly.type
_entity_poly.pdbx_seq_one_letter_code
_entity_poly.pdbx_strand_id
1 'polypeptide(L)' 'MQTDLDSYLEHYNTERPHQGRMMEGQTPYNMFKKGQKLIPKEVRTQVA' A
#
# COMPACT_ATOMS: atom_id res chain seq x y z
N MET A 1 -1.35 -20.58 11.00
CA MET A 1 -1.90 -20.10 9.71
C MET A 1 -2.33 -18.64 9.76
N GLN A 2 -3.21 -18.19 10.66
CA GLN A 2 -3.57 -16.76 10.75
C GLN A 2 -2.36 -15.88 11.06
N THR A 3 -1.60 -16.23 12.11
CA THR A 3 -0.38 -15.50 12.49
C THR A 3 0.66 -15.43 11.38
N ASP A 4 0.83 -16.52 10.62
CA ASP A 4 1.79 -16.57 9.51
C ASP A 4 1.34 -15.64 8.37
N LEU A 5 0.04 -15.61 8.07
CA LEU A 5 -0.52 -14.74 7.06
C LEU A 5 -0.40 -13.27 7.47
N ASP A 6 -0.76 -12.94 8.71
CA ASP A 6 -0.67 -11.58 9.23
C ASP A 6 0.78 -11.07 9.18
N SER A 7 1.73 -11.90 9.64
CA SER A 7 3.16 -11.58 9.59
C SER A 7 3.66 -11.39 8.16
N TYR A 8 3.23 -12.25 7.23
CA TYR A 8 3.59 -12.12 5.82
C TYR A 8 3.04 -10.82 5.20
N LEU A 9 1.78 -10.47 5.49
CA LEU A 9 1.15 -9.26 4.98
C LEU A 9 1.80 -8.00 5.54
N GLU A 10 2.20 -8.00 6.81
CA GLU A 10 2.96 -6.89 7.40
C GLU A 10 4.28 -6.71 6.63
N HIS A 11 5.11 -7.74 6.57
CA HIS A 11 6.40 -7.70 5.88
C HIS A 11 6.26 -7.26 4.41
N TYR A 12 5.32 -7.85 3.67
CA TYR A 12 5.10 -7.54 2.26
C TYR A 12 4.73 -6.06 2.05
N ASN A 13 3.84 -5.52 2.89
CA ASN A 13 3.32 -4.18 2.72
C ASN A 13 4.28 -3.09 3.21
N THR A 14 5.05 -3.35 4.27
CA THR A 14 5.79 -2.30 5.00
C THR A 14 7.31 -2.40 4.89
N GLU A 15 7.86 -3.59 4.67
CA GLU A 15 9.31 -3.82 4.72
C GLU A 15 9.92 -4.14 3.35
N ARG A 16 9.15 -4.75 2.45
CA ARG A 16 9.66 -5.18 1.15
C ARG A 16 9.68 -4.01 0.14
N PRO A 17 10.84 -3.43 -0.22
CA PRO A 17 10.91 -2.51 -1.35
C PRO A 17 10.64 -3.26 -2.65
N HIS A 18 9.78 -2.70 -3.51
CA HIS A 18 9.48 -3.28 -4.80
C HIS A 18 10.00 -2.38 -5.92
N GLN A 19 10.66 -2.99 -6.92
CA GLN A 19 11.07 -2.33 -8.17
C GLN A 19 10.06 -2.58 -9.31
N GLY A 20 8.79 -2.78 -8.97
CA GLY A 20 7.70 -2.87 -9.96
C GLY A 20 7.50 -1.54 -10.70
N ARG A 21 6.63 -1.56 -11.72
CA ARG A 21 6.28 -0.36 -12.50
C ARG A 21 5.82 0.77 -11.57
N MET A 22 6.45 1.94 -11.70
CA MET A 22 6.17 3.15 -10.90
C MET A 22 6.37 3.01 -9.38
N MET A 23 7.06 1.96 -8.92
CA MET A 23 7.28 1.75 -7.48
C MET A 23 8.53 2.46 -6.97
N GLU A 24 9.54 2.68 -7.82
CA GLU A 24 10.78 3.40 -7.49
C GLU A 24 11.48 2.87 -6.21
N GLY A 25 11.38 1.56 -5.94
CA GLY A 25 11.96 0.96 -4.73
C GLY A 25 11.16 1.22 -3.45
N GLN A 26 10.00 1.85 -3.52
CA GLN A 26 9.13 2.05 -2.36
C GLN A 26 8.32 0.80 -2.03
N THR A 27 7.82 0.76 -0.80
CA THR A 27 6.97 -0.34 -0.33
C THR A 27 5.54 -0.20 -0.85
N PRO A 28 4.78 -1.31 -0.97
CA PRO A 28 3.40 -1.30 -1.42
C PRO A 28 2.53 -0.32 -0.62
N TYR A 29 2.67 -0.29 0.70
CA TYR A 29 1.90 0.58 1.56
C TYR A 29 2.18 2.07 1.34
N ASN A 30 3.45 2.44 1.12
CA ASN A 30 3.82 3.83 0.83
C ASN A 30 3.21 4.29 -0.49
N MET A 31 3.26 3.45 -1.52
CA MET A 31 2.66 3.76 -2.82
C MET A 31 1.14 3.83 -2.76
N PHE A 32 0.49 2.96 -1.98
CA PHE A 32 -0.95 3.05 -1.74
C PHE A 32 -1.34 4.40 -1.11
N LYS A 33 -0.63 4.86 -0.07
CA LYS A 33 -0.87 6.18 0.54
C LYS A 33 -0.63 7.32 -0.44
N LYS A 34 0.38 7.23 -1.30
CA LYS A 34 0.63 8.23 -2.36
C LYS A 34 -0.53 8.25 -3.35
N GLY A 35 -1.00 7.09 -3.80
CA GLY A 35 -2.13 6.97 -4.72
C GLY A 35 -3.42 7.57 -4.14
N GLN A 36 -3.70 7.33 -2.86
CA GLN A 36 -4.84 7.97 -2.19
C GLN A 36 -4.80 9.49 -2.32
N LYS A 37 -3.63 10.12 -2.18
CA LYS A 37 -3.49 11.58 -2.29
C LYS A 37 -3.88 12.13 -3.67
N LEU A 38 -3.82 11.31 -4.72
CA LEU A 38 -4.21 11.68 -6.08
C LEU A 38 -5.72 11.66 -6.31
N ILE A 39 -6.47 10.94 -5.47
CA ILE A 39 -7.93 10.88 -5.56
C ILE A 39 -8.51 12.19 -5.01
N PRO A 40 -9.39 12.90 -5.74
CA PRO A 40 -10.07 14.10 -5.25
C PRO A 40 -10.84 13.83 -3.94
N LYS A 41 -10.87 14.81 -3.04
CA LYS A 41 -11.42 14.64 -1.69
C LYS A 41 -12.91 14.31 -1.72
N GLU A 42 -13.62 14.87 -2.69
CA GLU A 42 -15.05 14.71 -2.94
C GLU A 42 -15.41 13.27 -3.32
N VAL A 43 -14.46 12.54 -3.93
CA VAL A 43 -14.62 11.13 -4.33
C VAL A 43 -14.27 10.19 -3.17
N ARG A 44 -13.31 10.56 -2.31
CA ARG A 44 -12.90 9.72 -1.17
C ARG A 44 -14.02 9.47 -0.16
N THR A 45 -14.86 10.48 0.09
CA THR A 45 -15.90 10.42 1.13
C THR A 45 -17.07 9.51 0.76
N GLN A 46 -17.19 9.09 -0.50
CA GLN A 46 -18.31 8.28 -0.98
C GLN A 46 -18.13 6.76 -0.76
N VAL A 47 -16.95 6.33 -0.30
CA VAL A 47 -16.55 4.91 -0.27
C VAL A 47 -16.19 4.40 1.12
N ALA A 48 -16.39 5.21 2.18
CA ALA A 48 -16.10 4.87 3.57
C ALA A 48 -17.39 4.74 4.39
#